data_AF-A0AAV2HI01-F1
#
_entry.id   AF-A0AAV2HI01-F1
#
_cell.length_a   1.000
_cell.length_b   1.000
_cell.length_c   1.000
_cell.angle_alpha   90.00
_cell.angle_beta   90.00
_cell.angle_gamma   90.00
#
_symmetry.space_group_name_H-M   'P 1'
#
loop_
_entity.id
_entity.type
_entity.pdbx_description
1 polymer ?
#
loop_
_entity_poly.entity_id
_entity_poly.type
_entity_poly.pdbx_seq_one_letter_code
_entity_poly.pdbx_strand_id
1 'polypeptide(L)' 'VHETSRLLLNESEQASLNYYLAEYEKGTISVQGLVQALLELLNTGAKYTLLSEIRTLLNSTDLNIFDELLVRRHKEKSL' A
#
# COMPACT_ATOMS: atom_id res chain seq x y z
N VAL A 1 -9.65 -1.40 -8.04
CA VAL A 1 -8.88 -0.24 -7.54
C VAL A 1 -9.66 1.06 -7.55
N HIS A 2 -10.23 1.51 -8.67
CA HIS A 2 -10.76 2.88 -8.77
C HIS A 2 -12.02 3.21 -7.95
N GLU A 3 -12.94 2.28 -7.66
CA GLU A 3 -14.16 2.60 -6.90
C GLU A 3 -13.93 2.63 -5.38
N THR A 4 -13.26 1.62 -4.81
CA THR A 4 -12.99 1.54 -3.37
C THR A 4 -12.02 2.64 -2.91
N SER A 5 -10.99 2.94 -3.71
CA SER A 5 -10.01 3.97 -3.35
C SER A 5 -10.64 5.37 -3.34
N ARG A 6 -11.62 5.64 -4.23
CA ARG A 6 -12.35 6.90 -4.27
C ARG A 6 -13.26 7.15 -3.07
N LEU A 7 -13.73 6.08 -2.43
CA LEU A 7 -14.61 6.16 -1.26
C LEU A 7 -13.84 6.29 0.06
N LEU A 8 -12.60 5.80 0.10
CA LEU A 8 -11.81 5.71 1.34
C LEU A 8 -10.68 6.73 1.44
N LEU A 9 -10.22 7.26 0.30
CA LEU A 9 -9.11 8.21 0.24
C LEU A 9 -9.59 9.57 -0.25
N ASN A 10 -9.11 10.64 0.39
CA ASN A 10 -9.29 11.98 -0.16
C ASN A 10 -8.45 12.20 -1.43
N GLU A 11 -8.67 13.30 -2.16
CA GLU A 11 -7.99 13.56 -3.44
C GLU A 11 -6.44 13.59 -3.30
N SER A 12 -5.93 14.15 -2.20
CA SER A 12 -4.49 14.16 -1.92
C SER A 12 -3.95 12.76 -1.69
N GLU A 13 -4.67 11.93 -0.95
CA GLU A 13 -4.27 10.55 -0.67
C GLU A 13 -4.32 9.68 -1.93
N GLN A 14 -5.31 9.89 -2.80
CA GLN A 14 -5.36 9.22 -4.11
C GLN A 14 -4.18 9.63 -5.00
N ALA A 15 -3.84 10.92 -5.03
CA ALA A 15 -2.69 11.41 -5.78
C ALA A 15 -1.37 10.78 -5.26
N SER A 16 -1.19 10.73 -3.94
CA SER A 16 -0.02 10.08 -3.32
C SER A 16 0.02 8.59 -3.62
N LEU A 17 -1.10 7.87 -3.52
CA LEU A 17 -1.16 6.44 -3.84
C LEU A 17 -0.75 6.17 -5.30
N ASN A 18 -1.31 6.93 -6.24
CA ASN A 18 -0.99 6.80 -7.67
C ASN A 18 0.48 7.13 -7.94
N TYR A 19 1.03 8.14 -7.27
CA TYR A 19 2.45 8.50 -7.37
C TYR A 19 3.36 7.35 -6.94
N TYR A 20 3.13 6.77 -5.75
CA TYR A 20 3.98 5.68 -5.26
C TYR A 20 3.87 4.41 -6.10
N LEU A 21 2.68 4.08 -6.62
CA LEU A 21 2.51 2.95 -7.54
C LEU A 21 3.28 3.17 -8.84
N ALA A 22 3.23 4.37 -9.41
CA ALA A 22 3.97 4.70 -10.62
C ALA A 22 5.50 4.67 -10.40
N GLU A 23 5.99 5.12 -9.25
CA GLU A 23 7.42 5.06 -8.92
C GLU A 23 7.89 3.62 -8.67
N TYR A 24 7.04 2.74 -8.13
CA TYR A 24 7.33 1.32 -8.01
C TYR A 24 7.37 0.64 -9.38
N GLU A 25 6.41 0.93 -10.27
CA GLU A 25 6.36 0.38 -11.62
C GLU A 25 7.59 0.76 -12.46
N LYS A 26 8.10 2.00 -12.29
CA LYS A 26 9.35 2.46 -12.90
C LYS A 26 10.61 1.83 -12.29
N GLY A 27 10.49 1.15 -11.16
CA GLY A 27 11.62 0.64 -10.39
C GLY A 27 12.40 1.71 -9.63
N THR A 28 11.87 2.93 -9.50
CA THR A 28 12.48 4.03 -8.73
C THR A 28 12.50 3.71 -7.24
N ILE A 29 11.45 3.06 -6.73
CA ILE A 29 11.35 2.61 -5.34
C ILE A 29 11.18 1.09 -5.26
N SER A 30 11.71 0.49 -4.19
CA SER A 30 11.49 -0.93 -3.89
C SER A 30 10.09 -1.15 -3.31
N VAL A 31 9.63 -2.41 -3.30
CA VAL A 31 8.39 -2.80 -2.61
C VAL A 31 8.40 -2.40 -1.12
N GLN A 32 9.57 -2.44 -0.46
CA GLN A 32 9.71 -1.98 0.92
C GLN A 32 9.40 -0.48 1.04
N GLY A 33 9.95 0.35 0.15
CA GLY A 33 9.67 1.79 0.12
C GLY A 33 8.20 2.09 -0.15
N LEU A 34 7.59 1.37 -1.10
CA LEU A 34 6.17 1.47 -1.39
C LEU A 34 5.33 1.13 -0.14
N VAL A 35 5.60 -0.01 0.51
CA VAL A 35 4.84 -0.44 1.69
C VAL A 35 4.95 0.55 2.85
N GLN A 36 6.12 1.10 3.12
CA GLN A 36 6.29 2.12 4.17
C GLN A 36 5.41 3.34 3.90
N ALA A 37 5.45 3.87 2.67
CA ALA A 37 4.62 5.00 2.28
C ALA A 37 3.11 4.70 2.38
N LEU A 38 2.70 3.49 1.97
CA LEU A 38 1.31 3.06 2.08
C LEU A 38 0.86 2.89 3.53
N LEU A 39 1.71 2.39 4.43
CA LEU A 39 1.37 2.22 5.83
C LEU A 39 1.21 3.56 6.57
N GLU A 40 1.93 4.59 6.15
CA GLU A 40 1.75 5.97 6.63
C GLU A 40 0.45 6.58 6.10
N LEU A 41 0.15 6.33 4.81
CA LEU A 41 -1.05 6.84 4.13
C LEU A 41 -2.35 6.16 4.60
N LEU A 42 -2.32 4.84 4.78
CA LEU A 42 -3.45 3.99 5.16
C LEU A 42 -3.54 3.87 6.68
N ASN A 43 -3.66 5.02 7.36
CA ASN A 43 -3.60 5.10 8.83
C ASN A 43 -4.85 4.55 9.57
N THR A 44 -5.97 4.32 8.88
CA THR A 44 -7.23 3.79 9.47
C THR A 44 -7.51 2.35 9.07
N GLY A 45 -8.19 1.59 9.92
CA GLY A 45 -8.54 0.17 9.65
C GLY A 45 -9.36 -0.04 8.37
N ALA A 46 -10.22 0.92 8.00
CA ALA A 46 -10.99 0.86 6.76
C ALA A 46 -10.09 0.89 5.51
N LYS A 47 -8.99 1.66 5.55
CA LYS A 47 -8.03 1.81 4.45
C LYS A 47 -7.14 0.58 4.24
N TYR A 48 -7.03 -0.33 5.22
CA TYR A 48 -6.30 -1.60 5.06
C TYR A 48 -6.97 -2.54 4.05
N THR A 49 -8.26 -2.37 3.77
CA THR A 49 -8.94 -3.13 2.70
C THR A 49 -8.30 -2.88 1.32
N LEU A 50 -7.75 -1.68 1.09
CA LEU A 50 -7.05 -1.30 -0.13
C LEU A 50 -5.71 -2.03 -0.30
N LEU A 51 -5.08 -2.53 0.77
CA LEU A 51 -3.83 -3.30 0.66
C LEU A 51 -4.04 -4.60 -0.12
N SER A 52 -5.22 -5.22 0.02
CA SER A 52 -5.58 -6.42 -0.74
C SER A 52 -5.67 -6.12 -2.23
N GLU A 53 -6.19 -4.95 -2.59
CA GLU A 53 -6.25 -4.50 -3.99
C GLU A 53 -4.85 -4.13 -4.51
N ILE A 54 -4.05 -3.41 -3.73
CA ILE A 54 -2.68 -3.03 -4.09
C ILE A 54 -1.81 -4.27 -4.31
N ARG A 55 -1.97 -5.31 -3.49
CA ARG A 55 -1.26 -6.58 -3.63
C ARG A 55 -1.45 -7.20 -5.02
N THR A 56 -2.61 -7.01 -5.66
CA THR A 56 -2.86 -7.52 -7.02
C THR A 56 -2.10 -6.77 -8.12
N LEU A 57 -1.56 -5.58 -7.81
CA LEU A 57 -0.78 -4.75 -8.73
C LEU A 57 0.73 -4.98 -8.64
N LEU A 58 1.20 -5.75 -7.65
CA LEU A 58 2.62 -5.98 -7.40
C LEU A 58 3.15 -7.15 -8.23
N ASN A 59 4.45 -7.12 -8.51
CA ASN A 59 5.14 -8.26 -9.11
C ASN A 59 5.13 -9.46 -8.18
N SER A 60 5.02 -10.67 -8.75
CA SER A 60 4.96 -11.92 -7.99
C SER A 60 6.15 -12.13 -7.03
N THR A 61 7.34 -11.68 -7.42
CA THR A 61 8.56 -11.73 -6.58
C THR A 61 8.46 -10.87 -5.32
N ASP A 62 7.69 -9.79 -5.37
CA ASP A 62 7.57 -8.82 -4.28
C ASP A 62 6.43 -9.14 -3.31
N LEU A 63 5.53 -10.07 -3.69
CA LEU A 63 4.37 -10.44 -2.87
C LEU A 63 4.76 -10.97 -1.49
N ASN A 64 5.80 -11.81 -1.41
CA ASN A 64 6.22 -12.37 -0.12
C ASN A 64 6.76 -11.27 0.82
N ILE A 65 7.53 -10.33 0.27
CA ILE A 65 8.07 -9.20 1.04
C ILE A 65 6.93 -8.29 1.52
N PHE A 66 5.97 -8.02 0.63
CA PHE A 66 4.78 -7.24 0.96
C PHE A 66 3.99 -7.86 2.13
N ASP A 67 3.68 -9.16 2.03
CA ASP A 67 2.90 -9.88 3.04
C ASP A 67 3.64 -9.92 4.40
N GLU A 68 4.95 -10.16 4.40
CA GLU A 68 5.77 -10.14 5.62
C GLU A 68 5.76 -8.78 6.33
N LEU A 69 5.86 -7.68 5.57
CA LEU A 69 5.87 -6.32 6.13
C LEU A 69 4.52 -5.97 6.76
N LEU A 70 3.41 -6.37 6.15
CA LEU A 70 2.08 -6.16 6.72
C LEU A 70 1.90 -6.94 8.03
N VAL A 71 2.32 -8.20 8.07
CA VAL A 71 2.26 -9.03 9.30
C VAL A 71 3.08 -8.39 10.42
N ARG A 72 4.29 -7.92 10.14
CA ARG A 72 5.12 -7.21 11.13
C ARG A 72 4.42 -5.96 11.65
N ARG A 73 3.84 -5.15 10.77
CA ARG A 73 3.11 -3.93 11.16
C ARG A 73 1.87 -4.22 12.01
N HIS A 74 1.11 -5.26 11.68
CA HIS A 74 -0.05 -5.68 12.48
C HIS A 74 0.36 -6.11 13.89
N LYS A 75 1.49 -6.82 14.02
CA LYS A 75 2.04 -7.19 15.34
C LYS A 75 2.42 -5.95 16.15
N GLU A 76 3.14 -5.00 15.55
CA GLU A 76 3.52 -3.74 16.23
C GLU A 76 2.33 -2.93 16.72
N LYS A 77 1.25 -2.82 15.93
CA LYS A 77 0.04 -2.08 16.33
C LYS A 77 -0.81 -2.79 17.38
N SER A 78 -0.55 -4.07 17.65
CA SER A 78 -1.29 -4.88 18.63
C SER A 78 -0.59 -4.92 20.00
N LEU A 79 0.55 -4.23 20.15
CA LEU A 79 1.28 -3.97 21.40
C LEU A 79 0.92 -2.57 21.93
#